data_AF-A0A1Z8XIC5-F1
#
_entry.id   AF-A0A1Z8XIC5-F1
#
_cell.length_a   1.000
_cell.length_b   1.000
_cell.length_c   1.000
_cell.angle_alpha   90.00
_cell.angle_beta   90.00
_cell.angle_gamma   90.00
#
_symmetry.space_group_name_H-M   'P 1'
#
loop_
_entity.id
_entity.type
_entity.pdbx_description
1 polymer ?
#
loop_
_entity_poly.entity_id
_entity_poly.type
_entity_poly.pdbx_seq_one_letter_code
_entity_poly.pdbx_strand_id
1 'polypeptide(L)'
;MGFLVAGTCGLVGCFVILRRMALVGDAISHSILPGITLAFLLTNSRDTLPMMLGAVAAGVVTVALIEAIRYTSRIKPDAAIGIVFSSLFAVGVILISVFADEVDLDAECVLYGELGFIPLQDIAYFGGIVIGPEPVVRMAIITLIAIVLLFAFFKEMIVTSFDSGLAASLGINTTRYQYGLTLFLSIVIVSSFESVGVVLVIAMIIFPGATALMLTDRLPIALALSTVISGAYSLLGFHLATWLNASIAGGMTVIAGIVFGIVWAFAPQRGLIATLVRNRQIMEESALNFSREEK
;
A
#
# COMPACT_ATOMS: atom_id res chain seq x y z
N MET A 1 -6.94 14.90 -4.56
CA MET A 1 -7.04 13.78 -3.60
C MET A 1 -6.58 12.46 -4.17
N GLY A 2 -7.28 11.92 -5.18
CA GLY A 2 -6.87 10.65 -5.81
C GLY A 2 -5.38 10.60 -6.15
N PHE A 3 -4.82 11.66 -6.74
CA PHE A 3 -3.40 11.74 -7.06
C PHE A 3 -2.47 11.74 -5.83
N LEU A 4 -2.82 12.44 -4.75
CA LEU A 4 -1.99 12.52 -3.54
C LEU A 4 -1.90 11.14 -2.87
N VAL A 5 -3.04 10.47 -2.74
CA VAL A 5 -3.12 9.12 -2.19
C VAL A 5 -2.41 8.13 -3.13
N ALA A 6 -2.78 8.09 -4.41
CA ALA A 6 -2.18 7.17 -5.37
C ALA A 6 -0.66 7.39 -5.53
N GLY A 7 -0.20 8.64 -5.53
CA GLY A 7 1.22 8.99 -5.62
C GLY A 7 1.99 8.54 -4.38
N THR A 8 1.50 8.85 -3.19
CA THR A 8 2.13 8.45 -1.92
C THR A 8 2.14 6.94 -1.75
N CYS A 9 1.00 6.28 -1.97
CA CYS A 9 0.89 4.83 -1.93
C CYS A 9 1.79 4.17 -2.99
N GLY A 10 1.90 4.73 -4.18
CA GLY A 10 2.79 4.22 -5.24
C GLY A 10 4.27 4.32 -4.87
N LEU A 11 4.70 5.43 -4.27
CA LEU A 11 6.08 5.64 -3.80
C LEU A 11 6.46 4.65 -2.70
N VAL A 12 5.64 4.56 -1.64
CA VAL A 12 5.87 3.63 -0.53
C VAL A 12 5.71 2.18 -1.01
N GLY A 13 4.73 1.94 -1.86
CA GLY A 13 4.40 0.65 -2.46
C GLY A 13 5.55 0.01 -3.22
N CYS A 14 6.34 0.80 -3.97
CA CYS A 14 7.56 0.30 -4.61
C CYS A 14 8.51 -0.41 -3.62
N PHE A 15 8.74 0.18 -2.44
CA PHE A 15 9.61 -0.42 -1.42
C PHE A 15 8.97 -1.61 -0.71
N VAL A 16 7.66 -1.55 -0.46
CA VAL A 16 6.89 -2.65 0.14
C VAL A 16 6.92 -3.88 -0.77
N ILE A 17 6.78 -3.70 -2.09
CA ILE A 17 6.84 -4.77 -3.08
C ILE A 17 8.25 -5.37 -3.18
N LEU A 18 9.29 -4.52 -3.23
CA LEU A 18 10.69 -4.99 -3.28
C LEU A 18 11.04 -5.88 -2.08
N ARG A 19 10.49 -5.56 -0.90
CA ARG A 19 10.68 -6.33 0.33
C ARG A 19 9.76 -7.55 0.46
N ARG A 20 8.96 -7.85 -0.57
CA ARG A 20 7.95 -8.94 -0.55
C ARG A 20 6.94 -8.80 0.59
N MET A 21 6.59 -7.57 0.92
CA MET A 21 5.63 -7.24 2.00
C MET A 21 4.30 -6.71 1.45
N ALA A 22 3.98 -6.97 0.18
CA ALA A 22 2.76 -6.44 -0.46
C ALA A 22 1.48 -6.81 0.31
N LEU A 23 1.39 -8.02 0.87
CA LEU A 23 0.25 -8.48 1.67
C LEU A 23 0.20 -7.90 3.09
N VAL A 24 1.28 -7.26 3.56
CA VAL A 24 1.32 -6.64 4.90
C VAL A 24 0.39 -5.43 4.96
N GLY A 25 0.26 -4.66 3.87
CA GLY A 25 -0.65 -3.51 3.81
C GLY A 25 -2.12 -3.90 3.96
N ASP A 26 -2.51 -5.05 3.40
CA ASP A 26 -3.84 -5.63 3.57
C ASP A 26 -4.08 -6.06 5.02
N ALA A 27 -3.11 -6.77 5.62
CA ALA A 27 -3.19 -7.16 7.02
C ALA A 27 -3.27 -5.97 7.99
N ILE A 28 -2.52 -4.88 7.72
CA ILE A 28 -2.62 -3.64 8.49
C ILE A 28 -4.05 -3.10 8.40
N SER A 29 -4.63 -3.02 7.20
CA SER A 29 -5.97 -2.46 6.98
C SER A 29 -7.06 -3.19 7.78
N HIS A 30 -7.01 -4.52 7.83
CA HIS A 30 -7.94 -5.31 8.64
C HIS A 30 -7.67 -5.24 10.14
N SER A 31 -6.45 -4.89 10.54
CA SER A 31 -6.07 -4.74 11.93
C SER A 31 -6.31 -3.32 12.48
N ILE A 32 -6.74 -2.38 11.63
CA ILE A 32 -7.15 -1.04 12.08
C ILE A 32 -8.39 -1.13 12.97
N LEU A 33 -9.35 -1.98 12.62
CA LEU A 33 -10.63 -2.13 13.34
C LEU A 33 -10.44 -2.41 14.84
N PRO A 34 -9.70 -3.46 15.29
CA PRO A 34 -9.43 -3.67 16.72
C PRO A 34 -8.65 -2.52 17.36
N GLY A 35 -7.82 -1.80 16.60
CA GLY A 35 -7.05 -0.66 17.11
C GLY A 35 -7.92 0.54 17.45
N ILE A 36 -8.85 0.88 16.56
CA ILE A 36 -9.81 1.98 16.76
C ILE A 36 -10.73 1.65 17.93
N THR A 37 -11.21 0.40 18.03
CA THR A 37 -12.14 0.00 19.07
C THR A 37 -11.48 -0.01 20.45
N LEU A 38 -10.23 -0.49 20.56
CA LEU A 38 -9.45 -0.35 21.80
C LEU A 38 -9.27 1.13 22.19
N ALA A 39 -8.91 1.99 21.23
CA ALA A 39 -8.69 3.40 21.50
C ALA A 39 -9.98 4.11 21.98
N PHE A 40 -11.13 3.76 21.39
CA PHE A 40 -12.43 4.24 21.82
C PHE A 40 -12.73 3.80 23.26
N LEU A 41 -12.54 2.51 23.59
CA LEU A 41 -12.82 1.98 24.93
C LEU A 41 -11.94 2.61 26.01
N LEU A 42 -10.67 2.93 25.68
CA LEU A 42 -9.74 3.56 26.62
C LEU A 42 -10.02 5.05 26.82
N THR A 43 -10.38 5.76 25.76
CA THR A 43 -10.50 7.23 25.78
C THR A 43 -11.93 7.67 26.10
N ASN A 44 -12.95 6.84 25.82
CA ASN A 44 -14.38 7.21 25.81
C ASN A 44 -14.70 8.46 24.98
N SER A 45 -13.81 8.84 24.06
CA SER A 45 -13.96 9.97 23.15
C SER A 45 -13.90 9.50 21.70
N ARG A 46 -14.65 10.17 20.83
CA ARG A 46 -14.68 9.95 19.37
C ARG A 46 -13.76 10.91 18.61
N ASP A 47 -12.84 11.55 19.33
CA ASP A 47 -11.88 12.46 18.70
C ASP A 47 -11.00 11.71 17.68
N THR A 48 -10.67 12.38 16.59
CA THR A 48 -9.89 11.80 15.47
C THR A 48 -8.48 11.38 15.90
N LEU A 49 -7.87 12.13 16.82
CA LEU A 49 -6.50 11.96 17.29
C LEU A 49 -6.28 10.64 18.06
N PRO A 50 -7.06 10.31 19.12
CA PRO A 50 -6.93 9.02 19.81
C PRO A 50 -7.27 7.83 18.90
N MET A 51 -8.27 7.94 18.03
CA MET A 51 -8.61 6.88 17.07
C MET A 51 -7.47 6.61 16.08
N MET A 52 -6.85 7.67 15.55
CA MET A 52 -5.70 7.54 14.65
C MET A 52 -4.50 6.91 15.36
N LEU A 53 -4.22 7.27 16.61
CA LEU A 53 -3.16 6.65 17.40
C LEU A 53 -3.43 5.16 17.65
N GLY A 54 -4.67 4.79 17.97
CA GLY A 54 -5.09 3.39 18.10
C GLY A 54 -4.90 2.58 16.82
N ALA A 55 -5.31 3.15 15.68
CA ALA A 55 -5.16 2.54 14.37
C ALA A 55 -3.68 2.32 13.98
N VAL A 56 -2.84 3.34 14.17
CA VAL A 56 -1.40 3.24 13.89
C VAL A 56 -0.73 2.24 14.84
N ALA A 57 -1.07 2.26 16.13
CA ALA A 57 -0.55 1.31 17.10
C ALA A 57 -0.91 -0.14 16.72
N ALA A 58 -2.15 -0.39 16.31
CA ALA A 58 -2.56 -1.71 15.85
C ALA A 58 -1.80 -2.15 14.59
N GLY A 59 -1.55 -1.26 13.63
CA GLY A 59 -0.70 -1.56 12.47
C GLY A 59 0.73 -1.96 12.86
N VAL A 60 1.34 -1.27 13.83
CA VAL A 60 2.67 -1.63 14.35
C VAL A 60 2.65 -2.98 15.08
N VAL A 61 1.64 -3.21 15.94
CA VAL A 61 1.45 -4.49 16.64
C VAL A 61 1.26 -5.64 15.65
N THR A 62 0.52 -5.40 14.57
CA THR A 62 0.27 -6.39 13.50
C THR A 62 1.59 -6.86 12.89
N VAL A 63 2.45 -5.93 12.49
CA VAL A 63 3.73 -6.30 11.89
C VAL A 63 4.67 -6.92 12.90
N ALA A 64 4.69 -6.43 14.15
CA ALA A 64 5.48 -7.05 15.21
C ALA A 64 5.06 -8.50 15.45
N LEU A 65 3.76 -8.80 15.45
CA LEU A 65 3.23 -10.17 15.56
C LEU A 65 3.58 -11.03 14.35
N ILE A 66 3.44 -10.50 13.13
CA ILE A 66 3.83 -11.20 11.89
C ILE A 66 5.32 -11.54 11.94
N GLU A 67 6.16 -10.59 12.32
CA GLU A 67 7.61 -10.75 12.40
C GLU A 67 8.00 -11.75 13.50
N ALA A 68 7.36 -11.68 14.68
CA ALA A 68 7.56 -12.65 15.76
C ALA A 68 7.23 -14.08 15.33
N ILE A 69 6.09 -14.30 14.66
CA ILE A 69 5.71 -15.63 14.15
C ILE A 69 6.71 -16.11 13.10
N ARG A 70 7.17 -15.21 12.22
CA ARG A 70 8.16 -15.54 11.18
C ARG A 70 9.52 -15.95 11.76
N TYR A 71 9.96 -15.36 12.88
CA TYR A 71 11.24 -15.70 13.51
C TYR A 71 11.15 -16.91 14.44
N THR A 72 10.02 -17.09 15.14
CA THR A 72 9.86 -18.17 16.11
C THR A 72 9.36 -19.48 15.49
N SER A 73 8.65 -19.42 14.35
CA SER A 73 7.99 -20.58 13.75
C SER A 73 8.47 -20.90 12.33
N ARG A 74 8.34 -22.16 11.89
CA ARG A 74 8.63 -22.58 10.50
C ARG A 74 7.49 -22.29 9.51
N ILE A 75 6.64 -21.33 9.84
CA ILE A 75 5.44 -20.99 9.05
C ILE A 75 5.86 -20.10 7.88
N LYS A 76 5.27 -20.33 6.70
CA LYS A 76 5.53 -19.49 5.53
C LYS A 76 5.11 -18.03 5.83
N PRO A 77 5.86 -17.02 5.35
CA PRO A 77 5.54 -15.61 5.62
C PRO A 77 4.09 -15.24 5.30
N ASP A 78 3.56 -15.70 4.16
CA ASP A 78 2.18 -15.41 3.74
C ASP A 78 1.14 -16.02 4.69
N ALA A 79 1.43 -17.20 5.23
CA ALA A 79 0.56 -17.85 6.22
C ALA A 79 0.62 -17.13 7.58
N ALA A 80 1.78 -16.61 7.98
CA ALA A 80 1.89 -15.81 9.20
C ALA A 80 1.06 -14.51 9.09
N ILE A 81 1.10 -13.84 7.94
CA ILE A 81 0.23 -12.68 7.64
C ILE A 81 -1.24 -13.08 7.76
N GLY A 82 -1.62 -14.19 7.12
CA GLY A 82 -2.95 -14.79 7.18
C GLY A 82 -3.49 -15.01 8.60
N ILE A 83 -2.67 -15.62 9.46
CA ILE A 83 -3.03 -15.95 10.84
C ILE A 83 -3.22 -14.68 11.68
N VAL A 84 -2.29 -13.72 11.58
CA VAL A 84 -2.35 -12.50 12.39
C VAL A 84 -3.53 -11.63 12.01
N PHE A 85 -3.74 -11.38 10.71
CA PHE A 85 -4.84 -10.50 10.27
C PHE A 85 -6.19 -11.10 10.65
N SER A 86 -6.41 -12.40 10.40
CA SER A 86 -7.70 -13.04 10.68
C SER A 86 -8.00 -13.08 12.17
N SER A 87 -6.99 -13.29 13.01
CA SER A 87 -7.13 -13.28 14.47
C SER A 87 -7.44 -11.88 15.01
N LEU A 88 -6.68 -10.86 14.58
CA LEU A 88 -6.90 -9.46 15.01
C LEU A 88 -8.26 -8.95 14.53
N PHE A 89 -8.64 -9.26 13.29
CA PHE A 89 -9.94 -8.90 12.75
C PHE A 89 -11.07 -9.52 13.57
N ALA A 90 -11.00 -10.83 13.88
CA ALA A 90 -11.99 -11.51 14.71
C ALA A 90 -12.07 -10.90 16.12
N VAL A 91 -10.93 -10.58 16.75
CA VAL A 91 -10.89 -9.88 18.04
C VAL A 91 -11.57 -8.51 17.94
N GLY A 92 -11.30 -7.74 16.89
CA GLY A 92 -11.92 -6.44 16.67
C GLY A 92 -13.44 -6.52 16.53
N VAL A 93 -13.94 -7.49 15.77
CA VAL A 93 -15.37 -7.75 15.59
C VAL A 93 -16.03 -8.14 16.92
N ILE A 94 -15.40 -9.01 17.72
CA ILE A 94 -15.91 -9.37 19.05
C ILE A 94 -15.95 -8.15 19.97
N LEU A 95 -14.91 -7.31 19.96
CA LEU A 95 -14.87 -6.09 20.77
C LEU A 95 -16.01 -5.13 20.42
N ILE A 96 -16.29 -4.96 19.13
CA ILE A 96 -17.42 -4.15 18.66
C ILE A 96 -18.74 -4.76 19.13
N SER A 97 -18.96 -6.05 18.87
CA SER A 97 -20.23 -6.70 19.20
C SER A 97 -20.54 -6.71 20.69
N VAL A 98 -19.52 -6.76 21.56
CA VAL A 98 -19.73 -6.83 23.02
C VAL A 98 -19.78 -5.46 23.68
N PHE A 99 -18.98 -4.50 23.21
CA PHE A 99 -18.79 -3.22 23.90
C PHE A 99 -19.31 -2.00 23.13
N ALA A 100 -19.70 -2.15 21.86
CA ALA A 100 -20.17 -1.06 21.02
C ALA A 100 -21.64 -1.21 20.57
N ASP A 101 -22.39 -2.18 21.11
CA ASP A 101 -23.81 -2.43 20.75
C ASP A 101 -24.75 -1.25 21.09
N GLU A 102 -24.36 -0.36 22.02
CA GLU A 102 -25.11 0.86 22.40
C GLU A 102 -24.57 2.16 21.76
N VAL A 103 -23.48 2.07 21.01
CA VAL A 103 -22.80 3.23 20.43
C VAL A 103 -22.89 3.07 18.92
N ASP A 104 -23.60 3.98 18.23
CA ASP A 104 -23.51 4.19 16.78
C ASP A 104 -22.08 4.64 16.42
N LEU A 105 -21.11 3.75 16.62
CA LEU A 105 -19.85 3.69 15.91
C LEU A 105 -20.22 2.99 14.63
N ASP A 106 -20.72 3.81 13.71
CA ASP A 106 -20.93 3.40 12.35
C ASP A 106 -19.53 3.22 11.74
N ALA A 107 -18.90 2.09 12.09
CA ALA A 107 -17.58 1.72 11.65
C ALA A 107 -17.57 1.66 10.12
N GLU A 108 -18.73 1.43 9.50
CA GLU A 108 -18.92 1.54 8.07
C GLU A 108 -18.82 3.00 7.59
N CYS A 109 -19.48 3.97 8.22
CA CYS A 109 -19.34 5.38 7.87
C CYS A 109 -17.95 5.99 8.18
N VAL A 110 -17.25 5.50 9.21
CA VAL A 110 -15.89 5.94 9.54
C VAL A 110 -14.81 5.22 8.70
N LEU A 111 -15.03 3.95 8.31
CA LEU A 111 -14.03 3.17 7.56
C LEU A 111 -14.17 3.24 6.04
N TYR A 112 -15.36 3.45 5.46
CA TYR A 112 -15.50 3.32 4.00
C TYR A 112 -14.96 4.50 3.21
N GLY A 113 -14.68 5.65 3.86
CA GLY A 113 -13.98 6.79 3.28
C GLY A 113 -14.42 7.11 1.86
N GLU A 114 -15.54 7.81 1.68
CA GLU A 114 -16.07 8.03 0.34
C GLU A 114 -15.43 9.25 -0.32
N LEU A 115 -14.65 9.00 -1.38
CA LEU A 115 -14.02 10.05 -2.21
C LEU A 115 -14.99 11.14 -2.69
N GLY A 116 -16.28 10.81 -2.83
CA GLY A 116 -17.33 11.73 -3.24
C GLY A 116 -17.73 12.75 -2.17
N PHE A 117 -17.49 12.48 -0.88
CA PHE A 117 -17.87 13.35 0.23
C PHE A 117 -16.78 14.32 0.68
N ILE A 118 -15.57 14.21 0.14
CA ILE A 118 -14.46 15.13 0.43
C ILE A 118 -14.82 16.63 0.27
N PRO A 119 -15.56 17.08 -0.76
CA PRO A 119 -15.91 18.50 -0.89
C PRO A 119 -16.91 18.99 0.17
N LEU A 120 -17.55 18.10 0.93
CA LEU A 120 -18.49 18.42 2.01
C LEU A 120 -17.82 18.46 3.39
N GLN A 121 -16.55 18.05 3.48
CA GLN A 121 -15.81 18.02 4.74
C GLN A 121 -15.24 19.39 5.10
N ASP A 122 -14.94 19.57 6.38
CA ASP A 122 -14.49 20.85 6.94
C ASP A 122 -13.30 21.42 6.17
N ILE A 123 -13.40 22.72 5.90
CA ILE A 123 -12.39 23.44 5.11
C ILE A 123 -11.31 23.92 6.06
N ALA A 124 -10.06 23.56 5.78
CA ALA A 124 -8.92 24.06 6.52
C ALA A 124 -8.59 25.49 6.09
N TYR A 125 -8.49 26.37 7.09
CA TYR A 125 -8.05 27.75 6.94
C TYR A 125 -6.62 27.87 7.48
N PHE A 126 -5.71 28.51 6.72
CA PHE A 126 -4.39 28.86 7.22
C PHE A 126 -4.15 30.34 6.96
N GLY A 127 -4.02 31.11 8.05
CA GLY A 127 -3.82 32.56 7.97
C GLY A 127 -4.94 33.32 7.25
N GLY A 128 -6.18 32.82 7.26
CA GLY A 128 -7.33 33.46 6.60
C GLY A 128 -7.52 33.12 5.11
N ILE A 129 -6.67 32.25 4.54
CA ILE A 129 -6.80 31.76 3.16
C ILE A 129 -7.38 30.34 3.21
N VAL A 130 -8.39 30.09 2.35
CA VAL A 130 -8.98 28.75 2.13
C VAL A 130 -7.94 27.88 1.41
N ILE A 131 -7.39 26.87 2.10
CA ILE A 131 -6.40 25.95 1.49
C ILE A 131 -7.11 24.76 0.82
N GLY A 132 -8.26 24.36 1.35
CA GLY A 132 -9.06 23.23 0.87
C GLY A 132 -9.59 22.37 2.02
N PRO A 133 -10.31 21.27 1.73
CA PRO A 133 -10.81 20.34 2.74
C PRO A 133 -9.68 19.79 3.64
N GLU A 134 -9.94 19.65 4.93
CA GLU A 134 -8.96 19.23 5.95
C GLU A 134 -8.24 17.92 5.57
N PRO A 135 -8.92 16.89 5.04
CA PRO A 135 -8.24 15.65 4.66
C PRO A 135 -7.28 15.83 3.49
N VAL A 136 -7.49 16.83 2.62
CA VAL A 136 -6.58 17.16 1.52
C VAL A 136 -5.28 17.70 2.06
N VAL A 137 -5.37 18.60 3.02
CA VAL A 137 -4.20 19.20 3.66
C VAL A 137 -3.43 18.14 4.45
N ARG A 138 -4.14 17.28 5.20
CA ARG A 138 -3.55 16.14 5.92
C ARG A 138 -2.79 15.21 4.97
N MET A 139 -3.41 14.82 3.87
CA MET A 139 -2.77 13.99 2.85
C MET A 139 -1.59 14.67 2.18
N ALA A 140 -1.68 15.96 1.88
CA ALA A 140 -0.58 16.72 1.29
C ALA A 140 0.63 16.79 2.24
N ILE A 141 0.39 16.99 3.55
CA ILE A 141 1.46 16.95 4.57
C ILE A 141 2.10 15.57 4.63
N ILE A 142 1.30 14.50 4.67
CA ILE A 142 1.82 13.12 4.70
C ILE A 142 2.61 12.81 3.42
N THR A 143 2.12 13.25 2.26
CA THR A 143 2.82 13.12 0.97
C THR A 143 4.16 13.84 1.01
N LEU A 144 4.20 15.06 1.55
CA LEU A 144 5.43 15.83 1.69
C LEU A 144 6.41 15.12 2.62
N ILE A 145 5.95 14.63 3.77
CA ILE A 145 6.76 13.83 4.70
C ILE A 145 7.29 12.57 4.00
N ALA A 146 6.46 11.88 3.20
CA ALA A 146 6.87 10.72 2.41
C ALA A 146 8.04 11.05 1.50
N ILE A 147 7.92 12.14 0.75
CA ILE A 147 8.93 12.59 -0.19
C ILE A 147 10.21 12.96 0.56
N VAL A 148 10.12 13.74 1.64
CA VAL A 148 11.27 14.14 2.46
C VAL A 148 11.98 12.92 3.05
N LEU A 149 11.24 11.98 3.66
CA LEU A 149 11.80 10.75 4.20
C LEU A 149 12.45 9.90 3.12
N LEU A 150 11.80 9.77 1.96
CA LEU A 150 12.33 9.01 0.82
C LEU A 150 13.64 9.62 0.31
N PHE A 151 13.73 10.95 0.18
CA PHE A 151 14.97 11.62 -0.22
C PHE A 151 16.07 11.52 0.86
N ALA A 152 15.70 11.69 2.13
CA ALA A 152 16.66 11.67 3.24
C ALA A 152 17.26 10.27 3.46
N PHE A 153 16.43 9.22 3.40
CA PHE A 153 16.82 7.83 3.69
C PHE A 153 16.93 6.96 2.43
N PHE A 154 17.05 7.58 1.25
CA PHE A 154 17.03 6.87 -0.03
C PHE A 154 18.09 5.77 -0.11
N LYS A 155 19.31 6.09 0.34
CA LYS A 155 20.48 5.21 0.22
C LYS A 155 20.31 4.00 1.13
N GLU A 156 19.87 4.23 2.36
CA GLU A 156 19.69 3.22 3.39
C GLU A 156 18.50 2.31 3.04
N MET A 157 17.41 2.88 2.52
CA MET A 157 16.26 2.11 2.03
C MET A 157 16.61 1.23 0.84
N ILE A 158 17.47 1.68 -0.09
CA ILE A 158 17.96 0.83 -1.19
C ILE A 158 18.73 -0.35 -0.63
N VAL A 159 19.80 -0.10 0.13
CA VAL A 159 20.70 -1.17 0.59
C VAL A 159 19.93 -2.21 1.40
N THR A 160 19.07 -1.76 2.32
CA THR A 160 18.25 -2.66 3.14
C THR A 160 17.14 -3.39 2.38
N SER A 161 16.71 -2.90 1.22
CA SER A 161 15.67 -3.57 0.41
C SER A 161 16.24 -4.59 -0.59
N PHE A 162 17.49 -4.41 -1.05
CA PHE A 162 18.13 -5.33 -1.99
C PHE A 162 18.91 -6.45 -1.30
N ASP A 163 19.66 -6.12 -0.25
CA ASP A 163 20.46 -7.12 0.48
C ASP A 163 20.57 -6.73 1.96
N SER A 164 19.79 -7.42 2.80
CA SER A 164 19.82 -7.25 4.25
C SER A 164 21.13 -7.71 4.88
N GLY A 165 21.85 -8.65 4.26
CA GLY A 165 23.15 -9.13 4.74
C GLY A 165 24.26 -8.11 4.47
N LEU A 166 24.28 -7.53 3.27
CA LEU A 166 25.18 -6.42 2.93
C LEU A 166 24.88 -5.17 3.77
N ALA A 167 23.60 -4.88 4.02
CA ALA A 167 23.22 -3.78 4.91
C ALA A 167 23.79 -3.98 6.32
N ALA A 168 23.67 -5.19 6.86
CA ALA A 168 24.18 -5.53 8.18
C ALA A 168 25.71 -5.45 8.25
N SER A 169 26.43 -5.86 7.20
CA SER A 169 27.90 -5.77 7.16
C SER A 169 28.40 -4.32 7.03
N LEU A 170 27.60 -3.43 6.46
CA LEU A 170 27.84 -1.98 6.42
C LEU A 170 27.48 -1.26 7.74
N GLY A 171 27.05 -2.00 8.77
CA GLY A 171 26.65 -1.43 10.07
C GLY A 171 25.23 -0.84 10.09
N ILE A 172 24.44 -1.06 9.04
CA ILE A 172 23.05 -0.57 8.95
C ILE A 172 22.14 -1.58 9.64
N ASN A 173 21.40 -1.14 10.67
CA ASN A 173 20.42 -1.97 11.35
C ASN A 173 19.15 -2.12 10.50
N THR A 174 19.04 -3.23 9.77
CA THR A 174 17.91 -3.55 8.87
C THR A 174 16.56 -3.53 9.57
N THR A 175 16.49 -4.02 10.81
CA THR A 175 15.27 -4.09 11.63
C THR A 175 14.69 -2.70 11.88
N ARG A 176 15.53 -1.69 12.16
CA ARG A 176 15.06 -0.30 12.37
C ARG A 176 14.39 0.27 11.12
N TYR A 177 14.97 0.04 9.93
CA TYR A 177 14.39 0.51 8.68
C TYR A 177 13.11 -0.24 8.30
N GLN A 178 12.99 -1.52 8.68
CA GLN A 178 11.77 -2.29 8.50
C GLN A 178 10.62 -1.75 9.37
N TYR A 179 10.87 -1.52 10.66
CA TYR A 179 9.87 -0.92 11.55
C TYR A 179 9.55 0.53 11.14
N GLY A 180 10.54 1.31 10.70
CA GLY A 180 10.31 2.67 10.20
C GLY A 180 9.42 2.70 8.96
N LEU A 181 9.71 1.85 7.97
CA LEU A 181 8.88 1.71 6.76
C LEU A 181 7.46 1.26 7.12
N THR A 182 7.33 0.31 8.05
CA THR A 182 6.05 -0.18 8.53
C THR A 182 5.24 0.89 9.24
N LEU A 183 5.85 1.64 10.15
CA LEU A 183 5.21 2.74 10.85
C LEU A 183 4.71 3.79 9.85
N PHE A 184 5.55 4.15 8.88
CA PHE A 184 5.18 5.09 7.85
C PHE A 184 4.03 4.56 6.96
N LEU A 185 4.11 3.29 6.56
CA LEU A 185 3.06 2.62 5.80
C LEU A 185 1.73 2.63 6.58
N SER A 186 1.74 2.32 7.88
CA SER A 186 0.55 2.36 8.74
C SER A 186 -0.06 3.76 8.78
N ILE A 187 0.75 4.81 8.93
CA ILE A 187 0.27 6.21 8.91
C ILE A 187 -0.37 6.55 7.57
N VAL A 188 0.26 6.15 6.45
CA VAL A 188 -0.27 6.38 5.10
C VAL A 188 -1.58 5.62 4.89
N ILE A 189 -1.66 4.34 5.28
CA ILE A 189 -2.86 3.53 5.13
C ILE A 189 -3.99 4.14 5.93
N VAL A 190 -3.82 4.33 7.25
CA VAL A 190 -4.87 4.85 8.15
C VAL A 190 -5.41 6.18 7.65
N SER A 191 -4.50 7.10 7.32
CA SER A 191 -4.92 8.44 6.88
C SER A 191 -5.62 8.40 5.52
N SER A 192 -5.18 7.54 4.60
CA SER A 192 -5.75 7.46 3.24
C SER A 192 -7.10 6.76 3.27
N PHE A 193 -7.21 5.74 4.11
CA PHE A 193 -8.36 4.89 4.27
C PHE A 193 -9.59 5.69 4.73
N GLU A 194 -9.42 6.61 5.70
CA GLU A 194 -10.49 7.53 6.15
C GLU A 194 -11.07 8.39 5.01
N SER A 195 -10.24 8.73 4.01
CA SER A 195 -10.63 9.63 2.92
C SER A 195 -11.13 8.93 1.65
N VAL A 196 -10.67 7.70 1.41
CA VAL A 196 -10.70 7.04 0.09
C VAL A 196 -11.22 5.61 0.13
N GLY A 197 -11.14 4.96 1.30
CA GLY A 197 -11.58 3.59 1.50
C GLY A 197 -10.51 2.54 1.27
N VAL A 198 -10.72 1.37 1.88
CA VAL A 198 -9.75 0.27 2.01
C VAL A 198 -9.24 -0.23 0.66
N VAL A 199 -10.18 -0.53 -0.23
CA VAL A 199 -9.91 -1.24 -1.49
C VAL A 199 -8.98 -0.41 -2.37
N LEU A 200 -9.24 0.89 -2.47
CA LEU A 200 -8.43 1.77 -3.30
C LEU A 200 -7.04 1.99 -2.69
N VAL A 201 -6.92 2.11 -1.36
CA VAL A 201 -5.62 2.24 -0.70
C VAL A 201 -4.73 1.03 -0.99
N ILE A 202 -5.25 -0.19 -0.80
CA ILE A 202 -4.50 -1.42 -1.07
C ILE A 202 -4.14 -1.51 -2.56
N ALA A 203 -5.09 -1.21 -3.45
CA ALA A 203 -4.86 -1.19 -4.89
C ALA A 203 -3.73 -0.21 -5.27
N MET A 204 -3.74 1.00 -4.71
CA MET A 204 -2.73 2.02 -5.01
C MET A 204 -1.37 1.77 -4.36
N ILE A 205 -1.29 0.94 -3.32
CA ILE A 205 0.00 0.48 -2.78
C ILE A 205 0.62 -0.55 -3.73
N ILE A 206 -0.20 -1.42 -4.33
CA ILE A 206 0.29 -2.56 -5.12
C ILE A 206 0.46 -2.20 -6.60
N PHE A 207 -0.58 -1.71 -7.27
CA PHE A 207 -0.58 -1.57 -8.73
C PHE A 207 0.48 -0.61 -9.27
N PRO A 208 0.65 0.64 -8.80
CA PRO A 208 1.61 1.56 -9.36
C PRO A 208 3.05 1.06 -9.22
N GLY A 209 3.38 0.51 -8.05
CA GLY A 209 4.69 -0.06 -7.78
C GLY A 209 4.97 -1.31 -8.61
N ALA A 210 4.01 -2.24 -8.70
CA ALA A 210 4.14 -3.45 -9.51
C ALA A 210 4.30 -3.12 -11.00
N THR A 211 3.49 -2.18 -11.50
CA THR A 211 3.53 -1.74 -12.91
C THR A 211 4.87 -1.08 -13.23
N ALA A 212 5.35 -0.18 -12.37
CA ALA A 212 6.62 0.51 -12.58
C ALA A 212 7.84 -0.43 -12.49
N LEU A 213 7.85 -1.34 -11.51
CA LEU A 213 8.93 -2.33 -11.34
C LEU A 213 8.94 -3.39 -12.45
N MET A 214 7.83 -3.60 -13.17
CA MET A 214 7.81 -4.43 -14.38
C MET A 214 8.40 -3.70 -15.60
N LEU A 215 8.36 -2.37 -15.63
CA LEU A 215 8.77 -1.57 -16.77
C LEU A 215 10.26 -1.19 -16.74
N THR A 216 10.88 -1.16 -15.55
CA THR A 216 12.29 -0.79 -15.39
C THR A 216 12.98 -1.52 -14.24
N ASP A 217 14.26 -1.83 -14.40
CA ASP A 217 15.10 -2.40 -13.33
C ASP A 217 15.79 -1.32 -12.47
N ARG A 218 15.71 -0.04 -12.86
CA ARG A 218 16.33 1.07 -12.12
C ARG A 218 15.33 1.68 -11.13
N LEU A 219 15.59 1.49 -9.83
CA LEU A 219 14.69 1.97 -8.76
C LEU A 219 14.32 3.47 -8.85
N PRO A 220 15.25 4.42 -9.11
CA PRO A 220 14.88 5.83 -9.22
C PRO A 220 13.88 6.08 -10.35
N ILE A 221 14.03 5.35 -11.48
CA ILE A 221 13.13 5.44 -12.61
C ILE A 221 11.79 4.78 -12.27
N ALA A 222 11.80 3.67 -11.52
CA ALA A 222 10.58 3.01 -11.06
C ALA A 222 9.75 3.91 -10.14
N LEU A 223 10.38 4.68 -9.24
CA LEU A 223 9.69 5.64 -8.37
C LEU A 223 9.09 6.80 -9.16
N ALA A 224 9.83 7.34 -10.13
CA ALA A 224 9.29 8.37 -11.02
C ALA A 224 8.12 7.82 -11.86
N LEU A 225 8.26 6.62 -12.43
CA LEU A 225 7.19 5.97 -13.19
C LEU A 225 5.97 5.68 -12.32
N SER A 226 6.14 5.20 -11.09
CA SER A 226 5.01 4.89 -10.21
C SER A 226 4.17 6.13 -9.93
N THR A 227 4.80 7.29 -9.69
CA THR A 227 4.07 8.55 -9.50
C THR A 227 3.31 9.01 -10.75
N VAL A 228 3.93 8.90 -11.94
CA VAL A 228 3.29 9.25 -13.22
C VAL A 228 2.10 8.32 -13.49
N ILE A 229 2.28 7.03 -13.28
CA ILE A 229 1.25 5.99 -13.45
C ILE A 229 0.09 6.22 -12.45
N SER A 230 0.39 6.55 -11.20
CA SER A 230 -0.62 6.93 -10.19
C SER A 230 -1.43 8.16 -10.60
N GLY A 231 -0.82 9.12 -11.30
CA GLY A 231 -1.49 10.24 -11.95
C GLY A 231 -2.49 9.77 -13.02
N ALA A 232 -2.04 8.88 -13.90
CA ALA A 232 -2.91 8.29 -14.92
C ALA A 232 -4.09 7.51 -14.29
N TYR A 233 -3.86 6.73 -13.24
CA TYR A 233 -4.92 5.99 -12.53
C TYR A 233 -5.97 6.91 -11.94
N SER A 234 -5.52 8.00 -11.33
CA SER A 234 -6.42 8.99 -10.73
C SER A 234 -7.26 9.72 -11.77
N LEU A 235 -6.65 10.14 -12.88
CA LEU A 235 -7.35 10.89 -13.94
C LEU A 235 -8.32 10.00 -14.72
N LEU A 236 -7.83 8.87 -15.25
CA LEU A 236 -8.64 7.96 -16.06
C LEU A 236 -9.69 7.25 -15.20
N GLY A 237 -9.34 6.87 -13.97
CA GLY A 237 -10.24 6.21 -13.03
C GLY A 237 -11.40 7.10 -12.61
N PHE A 238 -11.12 8.38 -12.35
CA PHE A 238 -12.17 9.36 -12.07
C PHE A 238 -13.10 9.54 -13.27
N HIS A 239 -12.55 9.70 -14.49
CA HIS A 239 -13.36 9.84 -15.69
C HIS A 239 -14.26 8.61 -15.93
N LEU A 240 -13.70 7.41 -15.77
CA LEU A 240 -14.46 6.15 -15.89
C LEU A 240 -15.58 6.06 -14.85
N ALA A 241 -15.29 6.41 -13.58
CA ALA A 241 -16.28 6.40 -12.52
C ALA A 241 -17.44 7.36 -12.80
N THR A 242 -17.13 8.57 -13.29
CA THR A 242 -18.15 9.56 -13.66
C THR A 242 -19.00 9.12 -14.86
N TRP A 243 -18.41 8.40 -15.81
CA TRP A 243 -19.14 7.92 -16.99
C TRP A 243 -20.09 6.75 -16.65
N LEU A 244 -19.68 5.88 -15.74
CA LEU A 244 -20.45 4.71 -15.31
C LEU A 244 -21.39 4.98 -14.12
N ASN A 245 -21.39 6.19 -13.56
CA ASN A 245 -22.05 6.51 -12.27
C ASN A 245 -21.69 5.48 -11.18
N ALA A 246 -20.42 5.06 -11.15
CA ALA A 246 -19.90 4.07 -10.20
C ALA A 246 -19.02 4.74 -9.13
N SER A 247 -18.66 3.99 -8.08
CA SER A 247 -17.73 4.47 -7.05
C SER A 247 -16.38 4.88 -7.65
N ILE A 248 -15.89 6.06 -7.29
CA ILE A 248 -14.59 6.60 -7.73
C ILE A 248 -13.44 5.65 -7.33
N ALA A 249 -13.51 5.08 -6.12
CA ALA A 249 -12.55 4.10 -5.63
C ALA A 249 -12.52 2.83 -6.51
N GLY A 250 -13.69 2.34 -6.91
CA GLY A 250 -13.83 1.23 -7.85
C GLY A 250 -13.26 1.57 -9.23
N GLY A 251 -13.64 2.72 -9.79
CA GLY A 251 -13.18 3.15 -11.13
C GLY A 251 -11.66 3.30 -11.22
N MET A 252 -11.03 3.90 -10.21
CA MET A 252 -9.57 4.00 -10.12
C MET A 252 -8.89 2.63 -10.01
N THR A 253 -9.47 1.71 -9.22
CA THR A 253 -8.94 0.35 -9.06
C THR A 253 -9.05 -0.46 -10.36
N VAL A 254 -10.16 -0.36 -11.08
CA VAL A 254 -10.37 -1.03 -12.37
C VAL A 254 -9.36 -0.54 -13.41
N ILE A 255 -9.18 0.78 -13.53
CA ILE A 255 -8.16 1.34 -14.44
C ILE A 255 -6.76 0.85 -14.08
N ALA A 256 -6.41 0.81 -12.80
CA ALA A 256 -5.12 0.30 -12.35
C ALA A 256 -4.91 -1.17 -12.76
N GLY A 257 -5.95 -2.00 -12.61
CA GLY A 257 -5.96 -3.39 -13.09
C GLY A 257 -5.81 -3.51 -14.60
N ILE A 258 -6.50 -2.66 -15.38
CA ILE A 258 -6.40 -2.64 -16.85
C ILE A 258 -4.99 -2.26 -17.29
N VAL A 259 -4.43 -1.16 -16.75
CA VAL A 259 -3.10 -0.70 -17.12
C VAL A 259 -2.03 -1.71 -16.71
N PHE A 260 -2.14 -2.28 -15.50
CA PHE A 260 -1.26 -3.37 -15.08
C PHE A 260 -1.38 -4.58 -16.00
N GLY A 261 -2.58 -4.97 -16.39
CA GLY A 261 -2.82 -6.08 -17.32
C GLY A 261 -2.20 -5.84 -18.70
N ILE A 262 -2.29 -4.61 -19.23
CA ILE A 262 -1.65 -4.21 -20.49
C ILE A 262 -0.12 -4.30 -20.35
N VAL A 263 0.44 -3.71 -19.29
CA VAL A 263 1.89 -3.77 -19.04
C VAL A 263 2.34 -5.21 -18.85
N TRP A 264 1.59 -6.02 -18.14
CA TRP A 264 1.92 -7.44 -17.93
C TRP A 264 1.92 -8.23 -19.25
N ALA A 265 1.01 -7.94 -20.18
CA ALA A 265 1.01 -8.55 -21.51
C ALA A 265 2.19 -8.10 -22.37
N PHE A 266 2.50 -6.80 -22.39
CA PHE A 266 3.46 -6.18 -23.33
C PHE A 266 4.84 -5.88 -22.76
N ALA A 267 5.11 -6.13 -21.47
CA ALA A 267 6.38 -5.75 -20.84
C ALA A 267 7.58 -6.43 -21.51
N PRO A 268 8.63 -5.65 -21.90
CA PRO A 268 9.69 -6.13 -22.77
C PRO A 268 10.62 -7.18 -22.16
N GLN A 269 10.81 -7.22 -20.84
CA GLN A 269 11.74 -8.16 -20.19
C GLN A 269 11.08 -9.28 -19.38
N ARG A 270 9.83 -9.07 -18.92
CA ARG A 270 9.09 -9.98 -18.03
C ARG A 270 7.63 -10.22 -18.46
N GLY A 271 7.22 -9.65 -19.59
CA GLY A 271 5.87 -9.84 -20.10
C GLY A 271 5.65 -11.25 -20.62
N LEU A 272 4.39 -11.68 -20.64
CA LEU A 272 3.99 -13.00 -21.13
C LEU A 272 4.51 -13.24 -22.56
N ILE A 273 4.39 -12.22 -23.43
CA ILE A 273 4.79 -12.29 -24.83
C ILE A 273 6.32 -12.38 -24.97
N ALA A 274 7.07 -11.56 -24.25
CA ALA A 274 8.53 -11.60 -24.27
C ALA A 274 9.08 -12.95 -23.77
N THR A 275 8.44 -13.53 -22.75
CA THR A 275 8.81 -14.85 -22.21
C THR A 275 8.49 -15.98 -23.20
N LEU A 276 7.33 -15.93 -23.86
CA LEU A 276 6.94 -16.92 -24.88
C LEU A 276 7.84 -16.86 -26.11
N VAL A 277 8.23 -15.67 -26.56
CA VAL A 277 9.16 -15.49 -27.70
C VAL A 277 10.56 -15.99 -27.33
N ARG A 278 11.08 -15.65 -26.14
CA ARG A 278 12.38 -16.14 -25.67
C ARG A 278 12.41 -17.66 -25.51
N ASN A 279 11.36 -18.26 -24.96
CA ASN A 279 11.30 -19.72 -24.79
C ASN A 279 11.22 -20.46 -26.14
N ARG A 280 10.56 -19.89 -27.16
CA ARG A 280 10.59 -20.43 -28.52
C ARG A 280 11.98 -20.37 -29.13
N GLN A 281 12.69 -19.25 -28.98
CA GLN A 281 14.06 -19.11 -29.48
C GLN A 281 15.03 -20.11 -28.82
N ILE A 282 14.92 -20.32 -27.50
CA ILE A 282 15.74 -21.30 -26.77
C ILE A 282 15.42 -22.74 -27.23
N MET A 283 14.14 -23.06 -27.48
CA MET A 283 13.75 -24.38 -28.01
C MET A 283 14.27 -24.60 -29.44
N GLU A 284 14.22 -23.57 -30.30
CA GLU A 284 14.74 -23.64 -31.67
C GLU A 284 16.27 -23.81 -31.70
N GLU A 285 17.01 -23.08 -30.86
CA GLU A 285 18.46 -23.26 -30.70
C GLU A 285 18.83 -24.65 -30.15
N SER A 286 18.05 -25.17 -29.20
CA SER A 286 18.27 -26.50 -28.64
C SER A 286 18.04 -27.61 -29.67
N ALA A 287 17.01 -27.46 -30.52
CA ALA A 287 16.73 -28.39 -31.61
C ALA A 287 17.81 -28.37 -32.70
N LEU A 288 18.35 -27.19 -33.03
CA LEU A 288 19.44 -27.03 -34.00
C LEU A 288 20.77 -27.62 -33.51
N ASN A 289 21.06 -27.54 -32.21
CA ASN A 289 22.25 -28.15 -31.63
C ASN A 289 22.15 -29.68 -31.59
N PHE A 290 20.98 -30.24 -31.29
CA PHE A 290 20.77 -31.70 -31.32
C PHE A 290 20.99 -32.30 -32.72
N SER A 291 20.50 -31.62 -33.77
CA SER A 291 20.75 -32.05 -35.17
C SER A 291 22.21 -31.87 -35.63
N ARG A 292 23.03 -31.12 -34.88
CA ARG A 292 24.47 -30.94 -35.17
C ARG A 292 25.33 -31.99 -34.49
N GLU A 293 24.91 -32.54 -33.35
CA GLU A 293 25.62 -33.63 -32.66
C GLU A 293 25.36 -35.01 -33.28
N GLU A 294 24.27 -35.18 -34.05
CA GLU A 294 23.93 -36.42 -34.77
C GLU A 294 24.67 -36.62 -36.11
N LYS A 295 25.49 -35.64 -36.54
CA LYS A 295 26.30 -35.71 -37.77
C LYS A 295 27.79 -35.80 -37.46
#